data_AF-A0A7I7MDC8-F1
#
_entry.id   AF-A0A7I7MDC8-F1
#
_cell.length_a   1.000
_cell.length_b   1.000
_cell.length_c   1.000
_cell.angle_alpha   90.00
_cell.angle_beta   90.00
_cell.angle_gamma   90.00
#
_symmetry.space_group_name_H-M   'P 1'
#
loop_
_entity.id
_entity.type
_entity.pdbx_description
1 polymer ?
#
loop_
_entity_poly.entity_id
_entity_poly.type
_entity_poly.pdbx_seq_one_letter_code
_entity_poly.pdbx_strand_id
1 'polypeptide(L)'
;MTRVRVFVVLVLGLALLVTTPGLAAAQPTRSATNQKAVEIVIARALSQRGVPFAYGGGGASGPSKGTAAAPTSADPAQPDQPDQAELDASALDLTTPGLNLPAAVPAPTPAPRVEVVGFDASGLMVYSYAGVGVKLPRSSGEMYKVGQKVMPSLALPGDLLFYGPEGTQSVALFIGNGKMVETTDSGVALSDVRTKDMTPYLVRIIA
;
A
#
# COMPACT_ATOMS: atom_id res chain seq x y z
N MET A 1 -44.26 81.03 -9.46
CA MET A 1 -43.55 80.10 -8.55
C MET A 1 -43.76 78.69 -9.06
N THR A 2 -42.77 78.06 -9.70
CA THR A 2 -42.84 76.64 -10.08
C THR A 2 -41.45 76.03 -9.98
N ARG A 3 -41.21 75.23 -8.93
CA ARG A 3 -39.93 74.56 -8.68
C ARG A 3 -39.88 73.26 -9.48
N VAL A 4 -38.89 73.14 -10.37
CA VAL A 4 -38.54 71.90 -11.09
C VAL A 4 -37.92 70.93 -10.08
N ARG A 5 -38.52 69.74 -9.91
CA ARG A 5 -37.97 68.65 -9.08
C ARG A 5 -37.24 67.67 -9.98
N VAL A 6 -35.91 67.60 -9.83
CA VAL A 6 -35.05 66.60 -10.45
C VAL A 6 -35.29 65.26 -9.76
N PHE A 7 -35.82 64.28 -10.49
CA PHE A 7 -35.93 62.90 -10.04
C PHE A 7 -34.62 62.17 -10.38
N VAL A 8 -33.84 61.84 -9.34
CA VAL A 8 -32.68 60.95 -9.44
C VAL A 8 -33.20 59.51 -9.51
N VAL A 9 -33.04 58.87 -10.67
CA VAL A 9 -33.36 57.45 -10.87
C VAL A 9 -32.15 56.63 -10.44
N LEU A 10 -32.25 55.96 -9.29
CA LEU A 10 -31.27 54.99 -8.80
C LEU A 10 -31.57 53.63 -9.46
N VAL A 11 -30.79 53.26 -10.48
CA VAL A 11 -30.86 51.93 -11.10
C VAL A 11 -30.03 50.97 -10.23
N LEU A 12 -30.73 50.12 -9.45
CA LEU A 12 -30.11 49.03 -8.70
C LEU A 12 -29.81 47.88 -9.69
N GLY A 13 -28.55 47.73 -10.08
CA GLY A 13 -28.10 46.61 -10.90
C GLY A 13 -28.05 45.32 -10.09
N LEU A 14 -28.96 44.39 -10.37
CA LEU A 14 -28.92 43.01 -9.86
C LEU A 14 -27.85 42.24 -10.66
N ALA A 15 -26.65 42.09 -10.09
CA ALA A 15 -25.63 41.21 -10.65
C ALA A 15 -26.01 39.74 -10.37
N LEU A 16 -26.60 39.08 -11.37
CA LEU A 16 -26.83 37.63 -11.35
C LEU A 16 -25.47 36.94 -11.56
N LEU A 17 -24.83 36.54 -10.46
CA LEU A 17 -23.62 35.72 -10.48
C LEU A 17 -24.00 34.33 -11.01
N VAL A 18 -23.79 34.09 -12.30
CA VAL A 18 -23.91 32.76 -12.90
C VAL A 18 -22.74 31.93 -12.37
N THR A 19 -22.98 31.18 -11.30
CA THR A 19 -22.09 30.11 -10.87
C THR A 19 -22.14 29.03 -11.94
N THR A 20 -21.16 29.02 -12.83
CA THR A 20 -20.92 27.86 -13.69
C THR A 20 -20.50 26.71 -12.78
N PRO A 21 -21.24 25.60 -12.70
CA PRO A 21 -20.67 24.40 -12.11
C PRO A 21 -19.50 24.00 -13.01
N GLY A 22 -18.27 24.15 -12.50
CA GLY A 22 -17.09 23.61 -13.16
C GLY A 22 -17.36 22.13 -13.42
N LEU A 23 -17.13 21.68 -14.65
CA LEU A 23 -17.15 20.26 -14.97
C LEU A 23 -16.13 19.56 -14.07
N ALA A 24 -16.61 18.99 -12.97
CA ALA A 24 -15.89 17.94 -12.29
C ALA A 24 -15.79 16.81 -13.31
N ALA A 25 -14.59 16.58 -13.85
CA ALA A 25 -14.32 15.41 -14.66
C ALA A 25 -14.85 14.20 -13.88
N ALA A 26 -15.84 13.51 -14.45
CA ALA A 26 -16.43 12.34 -13.82
C ALA A 26 -15.31 11.35 -13.59
N GLN A 27 -14.85 11.24 -12.34
CA GLN A 27 -13.93 10.17 -11.96
C GLN A 27 -14.60 8.85 -12.34
N PRO A 28 -13.87 7.88 -12.90
CA PRO A 28 -14.44 6.57 -13.12
C PRO A 28 -15.02 6.08 -11.79
N THR A 29 -16.35 6.00 -11.71
CA THR A 29 -17.05 5.72 -10.47
C THR A 29 -17.28 4.22 -10.37
N ARG A 30 -16.77 3.60 -9.30
CA ARG A 30 -17.02 2.19 -9.02
C ARG A 30 -18.50 1.97 -8.69
N SER A 31 -18.98 0.73 -8.82
CA SER A 31 -20.29 0.34 -8.29
C SER A 31 -20.38 0.67 -6.79
N ALA A 32 -21.58 1.03 -6.30
CA ALA A 32 -21.79 1.39 -4.91
C ALA A 32 -21.32 0.31 -3.91
N THR A 33 -21.53 -0.97 -4.24
CA THR A 33 -21.04 -2.10 -3.44
C THR A 33 -19.51 -2.12 -3.37
N ASN A 34 -18.86 -1.90 -4.51
CA ASN A 34 -17.40 -1.93 -4.63
C ASN A 34 -16.76 -0.70 -3.97
N GLN A 35 -17.44 0.45 -4.03
CA GLN A 35 -17.06 1.62 -3.26
C GLN A 35 -17.14 1.35 -1.76
N LYS A 36 -18.20 0.68 -1.28
CA LYS A 36 -18.30 0.33 0.14
C LYS A 36 -17.21 -0.63 0.59
N ALA A 37 -16.87 -1.61 -0.25
CA ALA A 37 -15.76 -2.52 0.01
C ALA A 37 -14.42 -1.75 0.11
N VAL A 38 -14.16 -0.85 -0.82
CA VAL A 38 -12.95 -0.01 -0.80
C VAL A 38 -12.88 0.86 0.46
N GLU A 39 -13.98 1.46 0.90
CA GLU A 39 -14.03 2.22 2.16
C GLU A 39 -13.62 1.35 3.36
N ILE A 40 -14.08 0.10 3.41
CA ILE A 40 -13.71 -0.85 4.48
C ILE A 40 -12.20 -1.13 4.41
N VAL A 41 -11.65 -1.38 3.22
CA VAL A 41 -10.21 -1.62 3.03
C VAL A 41 -9.39 -0.43 3.53
N ILE A 42 -9.76 0.79 3.14
CA ILE A 42 -9.08 2.02 3.56
C ILE A 42 -9.20 2.23 5.07
N ALA A 43 -10.40 2.05 5.63
CA ALA A 43 -10.63 2.18 7.07
C ALA A 43 -9.80 1.18 7.88
N ARG A 44 -9.67 -0.06 7.40
CA ARG A 44 -8.83 -1.08 8.02
C ARG A 44 -7.36 -0.70 7.98
N ALA A 45 -6.84 -0.26 6.84
CA ALA A 45 -5.45 0.18 6.74
C ALA A 45 -5.17 1.36 7.69
N LEU A 46 -6.05 2.36 7.70
CA LEU A 46 -5.92 3.53 8.57
C LEU A 46 -6.06 3.20 10.06
N SER A 47 -6.83 2.17 10.43
CA SER A 47 -6.95 1.71 11.82
C SER A 47 -5.64 1.18 12.39
N GLN A 48 -4.69 0.80 11.53
CA GLN A 48 -3.40 0.24 11.94
C GLN A 48 -2.30 1.30 12.02
N ARG A 49 -2.61 2.59 11.85
CA ARG A 49 -1.61 3.67 11.96
C ARG A 49 -0.89 3.63 13.31
N GLY A 50 0.43 3.74 13.27
CA GLY A 50 1.31 3.65 14.44
C GLY A 50 1.68 2.22 14.85
N VAL A 51 1.10 1.18 14.23
CA VAL A 51 1.61 -0.19 14.40
C VAL A 51 3.02 -0.26 13.85
N PRO A 52 4.00 -0.80 14.60
CA PRO A 52 5.39 -0.84 14.18
C PRO A 52 5.61 -1.57 12.85
N PHE A 53 6.70 -1.21 12.18
CA PHE A 53 7.20 -2.04 11.08
C PHE A 53 7.77 -3.34 11.65
N ALA A 54 7.38 -4.46 11.04
CA ALA A 54 7.97 -5.76 11.30
C ALA A 54 8.11 -6.50 9.97
N TYR A 55 9.34 -6.77 9.56
CA TYR A 55 9.61 -7.50 8.34
C TYR A 55 9.04 -8.92 8.42
N GLY A 56 8.28 -9.35 7.41
CA GLY A 56 7.51 -10.61 7.42
C GLY A 56 6.25 -10.56 8.29
N GLY A 57 6.01 -9.46 9.01
CA GLY A 57 4.89 -9.28 9.91
C GLY A 57 3.59 -8.93 9.18
N GLY A 58 2.48 -9.37 9.75
CA GLY A 58 1.14 -9.07 9.27
C GLY A 58 0.53 -10.15 8.38
N GLY A 59 -0.79 -10.27 8.49
CA GLY A 59 -1.60 -11.14 7.64
C GLY A 59 -3.08 -10.82 7.77
N ALA A 60 -3.95 -11.69 7.24
CA ALA A 60 -5.40 -11.47 7.23
C ALA A 60 -6.01 -11.17 8.61
N SER A 61 -5.42 -11.73 9.68
CA SER A 61 -5.90 -11.59 11.06
C SER A 61 -5.39 -10.34 11.79
N GLY A 62 -4.36 -9.66 11.28
CA GLY A 62 -3.76 -8.49 11.94
C GLY A 62 -2.24 -8.49 11.93
N PRO A 63 -1.62 -7.61 12.75
CA PRO A 63 -0.18 -7.60 12.97
C PRO A 63 0.30 -8.95 13.49
N SER A 64 1.49 -9.39 13.08
CA SER A 64 2.09 -10.62 13.56
C SER A 64 3.56 -10.42 13.88
N LYS A 65 4.18 -11.43 14.49
CA LYS A 65 5.61 -11.44 14.74
C LYS A 65 6.37 -11.34 13.42
N GLY A 66 7.33 -10.44 13.39
CA GLY A 66 8.34 -10.31 12.36
C GLY A 66 9.63 -9.83 13.00
N THR A 67 10.60 -9.46 12.17
CA THR A 67 11.89 -8.95 12.63
C THR A 67 11.90 -7.43 12.50
N ALA A 68 12.45 -6.72 13.49
CA ALA A 68 12.70 -5.29 13.37
C ALA A 68 13.50 -5.00 12.08
N ALA A 69 13.20 -3.90 11.41
CA ALA A 69 13.96 -3.48 10.23
C ALA A 69 15.45 -3.36 10.59
N ALA A 70 16.32 -4.06 9.87
CA ALA A 70 17.69 -3.59 9.68
C ALA A 70 17.62 -2.32 8.80
N PRO A 71 18.51 -1.33 8.97
CA PRO A 71 18.40 -0.03 8.32
C PRO A 71 18.80 -0.11 6.83
N THR A 72 18.07 -0.83 6.00
CA THR A 72 18.14 -0.70 4.53
C THR A 72 16.80 -1.04 3.92
N SER A 73 16.11 -0.02 3.42
CA SER A 73 14.82 -0.08 2.75
C SER A 73 14.86 -0.84 1.43
N ALA A 74 14.57 -2.14 1.49
CA ALA A 74 14.08 -2.94 0.37
C ALA A 74 13.28 -4.09 0.97
N ASP A 75 12.07 -4.35 0.48
CA ASP A 75 11.41 -5.64 0.64
C ASP A 75 12.12 -6.59 -0.34
N PRO A 76 13.05 -7.47 0.07
CA PRO A 76 13.48 -8.52 -0.84
C PRO A 76 12.27 -9.43 -1.05
N ALA A 77 11.88 -9.62 -2.30
CA ALA A 77 10.87 -10.59 -2.70
C ALA A 77 11.05 -11.87 -1.89
N GLN A 78 10.07 -12.18 -1.04
CA GLN A 78 10.13 -13.32 -0.16
C GLN A 78 10.21 -14.58 -1.04
N PRO A 79 11.23 -15.44 -0.89
CA PRO A 79 11.13 -16.82 -1.35
C PRO A 79 9.94 -17.44 -0.63
N ASP A 80 9.10 -18.17 -1.34
CA ASP A 80 8.00 -18.95 -0.76
C ASP A 80 8.52 -19.72 0.47
N GLN A 81 8.19 -19.26 1.68
CA GLN A 81 8.50 -20.03 2.87
C GLN A 81 7.51 -21.20 2.92
N PRO A 82 7.97 -22.45 2.81
CA PRO A 82 7.09 -23.59 2.98
C PRO A 82 6.58 -23.60 4.43
N ASP A 83 5.39 -24.14 4.60
CA ASP A 83 4.76 -24.41 5.87
C ASP A 83 5.74 -25.01 6.88
N GLN A 84 5.58 -24.61 8.14
CA GLN A 84 6.24 -25.21 9.29
C GLN A 84 5.89 -26.70 9.37
N ALA A 85 6.72 -27.54 8.76
CA ALA A 85 6.71 -28.99 8.91
C ALA A 85 8.04 -29.44 9.56
N GLU A 86 7.88 -29.96 10.77
CA GLU A 86 8.70 -30.94 11.49
C GLU A 86 10.24 -30.84 11.48
N LEU A 87 10.74 -30.63 12.70
CA LEU A 87 12.09 -30.89 13.12
C LEU A 87 12.30 -32.41 13.24
N ASP A 88 12.72 -33.08 12.16
CA ASP A 88 13.23 -34.45 12.26
C ASP A 88 14.71 -34.50 11.91
N ALA A 89 15.51 -34.60 12.96
CA ALA A 89 16.90 -34.96 12.91
C ALA A 89 17.04 -36.46 12.58
N SER A 90 17.64 -36.79 11.44
CA SER A 90 18.67 -37.83 11.33
C SER A 90 19.12 -38.09 9.89
N ALA A 91 20.39 -38.49 9.76
CA ALA A 91 21.07 -39.11 8.62
C ALA A 91 21.77 -38.17 7.61
N LEU A 92 22.91 -37.62 8.04
CA LEU A 92 24.07 -37.43 7.15
C LEU A 92 24.92 -38.71 7.21
N ASP A 93 24.86 -39.54 6.17
CA ASP A 93 25.89 -40.55 5.87
C ASP A 93 26.73 -40.06 4.69
N LEU A 94 28.06 -40.10 4.87
CA LEU A 94 29.08 -39.43 4.05
C LEU A 94 29.87 -40.48 3.28
N THR A 95 29.75 -40.53 1.96
CA THR A 95 30.76 -41.21 1.13
C THR A 95 30.74 -40.70 -0.32
N THR A 96 31.44 -39.58 -0.55
CA THR A 96 32.06 -39.28 -1.85
C THR A 96 33.43 -38.63 -1.61
N PRO A 97 34.55 -39.37 -1.73
CA PRO A 97 35.88 -38.79 -1.67
C PRO A 97 36.17 -38.07 -2.99
N GLY A 98 36.40 -36.75 -2.99
CA GLY A 98 36.99 -36.08 -4.16
C GLY A 98 36.63 -34.63 -4.47
N LEU A 99 35.78 -33.94 -3.71
CA LEU A 99 35.48 -32.52 -3.93
C LEU A 99 35.92 -31.70 -2.72
N ASN A 100 37.18 -31.27 -2.73
CA ASN A 100 37.67 -30.27 -1.78
C ASN A 100 37.12 -28.89 -2.21
N LEU A 101 35.91 -28.56 -1.76
CA LEU A 101 35.37 -27.20 -1.86
C LEU A 101 36.18 -26.30 -0.91
N PRO A 102 36.55 -25.06 -1.28
CA PRO A 102 37.11 -24.13 -0.33
C PRO A 102 36.15 -24.00 0.86
N ALA A 103 36.68 -24.08 2.09
CA ALA A 103 35.91 -23.90 3.29
C ALA A 103 35.01 -22.67 3.13
N ALA A 104 33.69 -22.88 3.14
CA ALA A 104 32.74 -21.80 3.19
C ALA A 104 33.16 -20.93 4.37
N VAL A 105 33.50 -19.66 4.10
CA VAL A 105 33.69 -18.67 5.15
C VAL A 105 32.46 -18.79 6.04
N PRO A 106 32.59 -19.08 7.35
CA PRO A 106 31.42 -19.16 8.21
C PRO A 106 30.70 -17.83 8.06
N ALA A 107 29.45 -17.89 7.59
CA ALA A 107 28.60 -16.72 7.55
C ALA A 107 28.66 -16.09 8.95
N PRO A 108 28.85 -14.77 9.07
CA PRO A 108 28.89 -14.14 10.37
C PRO A 108 27.63 -14.55 11.13
N THR A 109 27.80 -15.04 12.36
CA THR A 109 26.69 -15.40 13.26
C THR A 109 25.64 -14.29 13.18
N PRO A 110 24.40 -14.55 12.75
CA PRO A 110 23.39 -13.51 12.65
C PRO A 110 23.26 -12.85 14.01
N ALA A 111 23.39 -11.52 14.05
CA ALA A 111 23.10 -10.75 15.26
C ALA A 111 21.70 -11.13 15.78
N PRO A 112 21.46 -11.09 17.11
CA PRO A 112 20.15 -11.42 17.67
C PRO A 112 19.09 -10.55 16.99
N ARG A 113 18.13 -11.20 16.34
CA ARG A 113 17.02 -10.48 15.69
C ARG A 113 16.06 -10.02 16.77
N VAL A 114 15.85 -8.71 16.87
CA VAL A 114 14.81 -8.15 17.74
C VAL A 114 13.46 -8.50 17.10
N GLU A 115 12.70 -9.37 17.77
CA GLU A 115 11.33 -9.67 17.36
C GLU A 115 10.40 -8.49 17.67
N VAL A 116 9.58 -8.11 16.69
CA VAL A 116 8.60 -7.04 16.82
C VAL A 116 7.27 -7.53 16.26
N VAL A 117 6.17 -7.17 16.91
CA VAL A 117 4.82 -7.41 16.37
C VAL A 117 4.42 -6.20 15.55
N GLY A 118 4.13 -6.41 14.28
CA GLY A 118 3.88 -5.32 13.36
C GLY A 118 3.40 -5.75 11.98
N PHE A 119 3.55 -4.84 11.02
CA PHE A 119 3.28 -5.07 9.61
C PHE A 119 4.53 -4.82 8.79
N ASP A 120 4.71 -5.55 7.70
CA ASP A 120 5.44 -5.06 6.54
C ASP A 120 4.46 -4.44 5.52
N ALA A 121 4.99 -3.99 4.38
CA ALA A 121 4.19 -3.29 3.38
C ALA A 121 3.07 -4.16 2.80
N SER A 122 3.39 -5.40 2.41
CA SER A 122 2.46 -6.33 1.78
C SER A 122 1.51 -6.98 2.80
N GLY A 123 1.97 -7.31 4.01
CA GLY A 123 1.16 -7.82 5.11
C GLY A 123 0.04 -6.86 5.51
N LEU A 124 0.30 -5.55 5.49
CA LEU A 124 -0.74 -4.53 5.69
C LEU A 124 -1.81 -4.57 4.60
N MET A 125 -1.44 -4.80 3.33
CA MET A 125 -2.39 -4.92 2.23
C MET A 125 -3.23 -6.18 2.35
N VAL A 126 -2.61 -7.33 2.68
CA VAL A 126 -3.31 -8.59 2.94
C VAL A 126 -4.35 -8.39 4.04
N TYR A 127 -3.97 -7.78 5.17
CA TYR A 127 -4.88 -7.47 6.27
C TYR A 127 -6.06 -6.58 5.85
N SER A 128 -5.77 -5.54 5.08
CA SER A 128 -6.75 -4.54 4.68
C SER A 128 -7.80 -5.15 3.75
N TYR A 129 -7.37 -5.89 2.73
CA TYR A 129 -8.24 -6.54 1.75
C TYR A 129 -8.98 -7.78 2.29
N ALA A 130 -8.41 -8.49 3.27
CA ALA A 130 -9.08 -9.60 3.93
C ALA A 130 -10.40 -9.17 4.61
N GLY A 131 -10.54 -7.91 5.01
CA GLY A 131 -11.77 -7.38 5.62
C GLY A 131 -12.99 -7.35 4.71
N VAL A 132 -12.79 -7.49 3.40
CA VAL A 132 -13.86 -7.62 2.40
C VAL A 132 -13.82 -8.98 1.70
N GLY A 133 -13.11 -9.96 2.29
CA GLY A 133 -13.02 -11.33 1.77
C GLY A 133 -12.06 -11.50 0.60
N VAL A 134 -11.30 -10.48 0.23
CA VAL A 134 -10.31 -10.56 -0.86
C VAL A 134 -9.02 -11.14 -0.33
N LYS A 135 -8.57 -12.23 -0.95
CA LYS A 135 -7.28 -12.86 -0.66
C LYS A 135 -6.22 -12.32 -1.62
N LEU A 136 -5.22 -11.65 -1.07
CA LEU A 136 -4.05 -11.20 -1.82
C LEU A 136 -2.87 -12.17 -1.64
N PRO A 137 -2.00 -12.30 -2.65
CA PRO A 137 -0.69 -12.93 -2.49
C PRO A 137 0.12 -12.27 -1.37
N ARG A 138 1.08 -12.97 -0.77
CA ARG A 138 1.87 -12.40 0.34
C ARG A 138 2.95 -11.43 -0.14
N SER A 139 3.47 -11.62 -1.36
CA SER A 139 4.53 -10.81 -1.95
C SER A 139 3.97 -9.63 -2.73
N SER A 140 4.59 -8.44 -2.61
CA SER A 140 4.20 -7.26 -3.38
C SER A 140 4.38 -7.46 -4.89
N GLY A 141 5.42 -8.21 -5.31
CA GLY A 141 5.65 -8.49 -6.73
C GLY A 141 4.57 -9.39 -7.34
N GLU A 142 4.03 -10.33 -6.56
CA GLU A 142 2.89 -11.14 -6.98
C GLU A 142 1.59 -10.34 -6.98
N MET A 143 1.37 -9.51 -5.94
CA MET A 143 0.26 -8.56 -5.90
C MET A 143 0.27 -7.63 -7.12
N TYR A 144 1.44 -7.22 -7.59
CA TYR A 144 1.57 -6.41 -8.79
C TYR A 144 1.09 -7.17 -10.02
N LYS A 145 1.34 -8.47 -10.13
CA LYS A 145 0.95 -9.30 -11.28
C LYS A 145 -0.55 -9.61 -11.34
N VAL A 146 -1.24 -9.59 -10.19
CA VAL A 146 -2.69 -9.85 -10.11
C VAL A 146 -3.49 -8.56 -10.25
N GLY A 147 -4.74 -8.63 -10.71
CA GLY A 147 -5.63 -7.48 -10.83
C GLY A 147 -5.45 -6.63 -12.09
N GLN A 148 -6.21 -5.54 -12.18
CA GLN A 148 -6.23 -4.66 -13.35
C GLN A 148 -5.13 -3.59 -13.25
N LYS A 149 -4.32 -3.45 -14.30
CA LYS A 149 -3.35 -2.35 -14.42
C LYS A 149 -4.09 -1.02 -14.63
N VAL A 150 -3.74 -0.03 -13.82
CA VAL A 150 -4.34 1.31 -13.85
C VAL A 150 -3.24 2.34 -14.03
N MET A 151 -3.44 3.28 -14.94
CA MET A 151 -2.52 4.41 -15.12
C MET A 151 -2.62 5.35 -13.90
N PRO A 152 -1.52 6.00 -13.46
CA PRO A 152 -1.56 6.94 -12.34
C PRO A 152 -2.60 8.06 -12.47
N SER A 153 -2.89 8.50 -13.70
CA SER A 153 -3.94 9.51 -13.99
C SER A 153 -5.37 9.01 -13.76
N LEU A 154 -5.58 7.70 -13.72
CA LEU A 154 -6.88 7.04 -13.49
C LEU A 154 -6.96 6.40 -12.09
N ALA A 155 -6.00 6.72 -11.23
CA ALA A 155 -5.92 6.20 -9.87
C ALA A 155 -7.18 6.59 -9.08
N LEU A 156 -7.79 5.61 -8.44
CA LEU A 156 -8.91 5.77 -7.53
C LEU A 156 -8.54 5.27 -6.14
N PRO A 157 -9.09 5.86 -5.06
CA PRO A 157 -8.92 5.32 -3.72
C PRO A 157 -9.15 3.81 -3.71
N GLY A 158 -8.31 3.06 -3.00
CA GLY A 158 -8.29 1.61 -3.01
C GLY A 158 -7.26 1.00 -3.97
N ASP A 159 -6.80 1.71 -5.01
CA ASP A 159 -5.77 1.18 -5.90
C ASP A 159 -4.42 1.01 -5.16
N LEU A 160 -3.67 -0.02 -5.52
CA LEU A 160 -2.36 -0.31 -4.93
C LEU A 160 -1.26 0.36 -5.75
N LEU A 161 -0.39 1.12 -5.07
CA LEU A 161 0.85 1.66 -5.63
C LEU A 161 1.99 0.69 -5.33
N PHE A 162 2.89 0.47 -6.29
CA PHE A 162 4.04 -0.41 -6.11
C PHE A 162 5.33 0.33 -6.38
N TYR A 163 6.39 -0.16 -5.74
CA TYR A 163 7.73 0.40 -5.83
C TYR A 163 8.75 -0.66 -6.20
N GLY A 164 9.81 -0.22 -6.88
CA GLY A 164 10.90 -1.06 -7.36
C GLY A 164 10.58 -1.82 -8.65
N PRO A 165 11.57 -2.57 -9.18
CA PRO A 165 11.40 -3.34 -10.40
C PRO A 165 10.28 -4.37 -10.22
N GLU A 166 9.32 -4.38 -11.15
CA GLU A 166 8.15 -5.27 -11.10
C GLU A 166 7.34 -5.20 -9.79
N GLY A 167 7.41 -4.07 -9.06
CA GLY A 167 6.69 -3.88 -7.80
C GLY A 167 7.19 -4.73 -6.63
N THR A 168 8.40 -5.25 -6.73
CA THR A 168 8.97 -6.18 -5.74
C THR A 168 9.49 -5.52 -4.47
N GLN A 169 9.67 -4.20 -4.43
CA GLN A 169 10.33 -3.51 -3.31
C GLN A 169 9.36 -3.02 -2.23
N SER A 170 8.13 -2.64 -2.59
CA SER A 170 7.12 -2.20 -1.62
C SER A 170 5.76 -2.06 -2.28
N VAL A 171 4.72 -1.97 -1.45
CA VAL A 171 3.35 -1.68 -1.86
C VAL A 171 2.68 -0.72 -0.88
N ALA A 172 1.85 0.19 -1.38
CA ALA A 172 1.08 1.14 -0.60
C ALA A 172 -0.37 1.20 -1.08
N LEU A 173 -1.29 1.60 -0.20
CA LEU A 173 -2.70 1.77 -0.53
C LEU A 173 -2.98 3.23 -0.89
N PHE A 174 -3.42 3.51 -2.11
CA PHE A 174 -3.86 4.84 -2.49
C PHE A 174 -5.19 5.16 -1.82
N ILE A 175 -5.32 6.33 -1.20
CA ILE A 175 -6.56 6.74 -0.52
C ILE A 175 -7.21 7.98 -1.14
N GLY A 176 -6.69 8.46 -2.26
CA GLY A 176 -7.14 9.71 -2.90
C GLY A 176 -6.35 10.94 -2.47
N ASN A 177 -6.60 12.07 -3.13
CA ASN A 177 -5.99 13.37 -2.81
C ASN A 177 -4.45 13.37 -2.75
N GLY A 178 -3.80 12.53 -3.56
CA GLY A 178 -2.34 12.38 -3.55
C GLY A 178 -1.78 11.78 -2.26
N LYS A 179 -2.61 11.08 -1.47
CA LYS A 179 -2.22 10.44 -0.21
C LYS A 179 -2.26 8.92 -0.33
N MET A 180 -1.42 8.27 0.47
CA MET A 180 -1.37 6.82 0.57
C MET A 180 -1.13 6.36 2.01
N VAL A 181 -1.52 5.13 2.30
CA VAL A 181 -1.17 4.42 3.52
C VAL A 181 -0.08 3.42 3.20
N GLU A 182 1.01 3.49 3.95
CA GLU A 182 2.17 2.62 3.78
C GLU A 182 2.76 2.25 5.14
N THR A 183 3.69 1.30 5.14
CA THR A 183 4.53 1.03 6.31
C THR A 183 5.90 1.67 6.11
N THR A 184 6.28 2.55 7.03
CA THR A 184 7.58 3.25 7.08
C THR A 184 8.46 2.65 8.17
N ASP A 185 9.69 3.14 8.32
CA ASP A 185 10.58 2.74 9.44
C ASP A 185 9.95 3.03 10.82
N SER A 186 9.04 4.01 10.90
CA SER A 186 8.29 4.35 12.11
C SER A 186 6.98 3.55 12.28
N GLY A 187 6.69 2.62 11.37
CA GLY A 187 5.44 1.86 11.31
C GLY A 187 4.44 2.39 10.30
N VAL A 188 3.20 1.95 10.43
CA VAL A 188 2.11 2.30 9.51
C VAL A 188 1.79 3.79 9.60
N ALA A 189 1.87 4.48 8.47
CA ALA A 189 1.69 5.92 8.40
C ALA A 189 0.81 6.34 7.22
N LEU A 190 0.30 7.56 7.33
CA LEU A 190 -0.29 8.28 6.21
C LEU A 190 0.79 9.17 5.59
N SER A 191 1.05 8.98 4.30
CA SER A 191 2.10 9.69 3.56
C SER A 191 1.54 10.34 2.30
N ASP A 192 2.28 11.32 1.78
CA ASP A 192 2.12 11.77 0.40
C ASP A 192 2.58 10.68 -0.58
N VAL A 193 1.91 10.58 -1.72
CA VAL A 193 2.28 9.62 -2.77
C VAL A 193 3.70 9.91 -3.27
N ARG A 194 4.56 8.90 -3.13
CA ARG A 194 5.94 8.94 -3.62
C ARG A 194 5.97 8.51 -5.08
N THR A 195 6.66 9.27 -5.93
CA THR A 195 6.82 8.94 -7.37
C THR A 195 8.17 8.30 -7.70
N LYS A 196 9.16 8.48 -6.83
CA LYS A 196 10.47 7.85 -6.98
C LYS A 196 10.32 6.33 -6.90
N ASP A 197 10.93 5.63 -7.86
CA ASP A 197 10.92 4.17 -7.99
C ASP A 197 9.50 3.56 -8.08
N MET A 198 8.47 4.36 -8.35
CA MET A 198 7.11 3.88 -8.51
C MET A 198 6.96 3.15 -9.84
N THR A 199 6.25 2.02 -9.85
CA THR A 199 5.94 1.29 -11.07
C THR A 199 5.10 2.13 -12.04
N PRO A 200 5.17 1.86 -13.37
CA PRO A 200 4.40 2.63 -14.36
C PRO A 200 2.88 2.49 -14.22
N TYR A 201 2.42 1.44 -13.54
CA TYR A 201 1.00 1.17 -13.28
C TYR A 201 0.75 0.97 -11.80
N LEU A 202 -0.45 1.35 -11.36
CA LEU A 202 -1.08 0.88 -10.14
C LEU A 202 -1.84 -0.42 -10.44
N VAL A 203 -2.29 -1.10 -9.38
CA VAL A 203 -3.18 -2.26 -9.51
C VAL A 203 -4.52 -1.99 -8.83
N ARG A 204 -5.60 -2.20 -9.57
CA ARG A 204 -6.96 -2.22 -9.04
C ARG A 204 -7.40 -3.65 -8.81
N ILE A 205 -7.71 -3.95 -7.55
CA ILE A 205 -8.17 -5.26 -7.11
C ILE A 205 -9.71 -5.33 -7.10
N ILE A 206 -10.37 -4.23 -6.72
CA ILE A 206 -11.84 -4.10 -6.69
C ILE A 206 -12.23 -3.06 -7.75
N ALA A 207 -12.96 -3.49 -8.78
CA ALA A 207 -13.37 -2.67 -9.93
C ALA A 207 -14.79 -2.13 -9.77
#